data_AF-A0A642UFB0-F1
#
_entry.id   AF-A0A642UFB0-F1
#
_cell.length_a   1.000
_cell.length_b   1.000
_cell.length_c   1.000
_cell.angle_alpha   90.00
_cell.angle_beta   90.00
_cell.angle_gamma   90.00
#
_symmetry.space_group_name_H-M   'P 1'
#
loop_
_entity.id
_entity.type
_entity.pdbx_description
1 polymer ?
#
loop_
_entity_poly.entity_id
_entity_poly.type
_entity_poly.pdbx_seq_one_letter_code
_entity_poly.pdbx_strand_id
1 'polypeptide(L)'
;MSQPTKAVEDVSAYTEIGFSACCFVGLMLVLLHYVYIMRQIIANPAIERTEVYFLFGWLVITVLLVLIILAKVVYPFLYRDTTSKTKKNQ
;
A
#
# COMPACT_ATOMS: atom_id res chain seq x y z
N MET A 1 -9.87 29.94 24.25
CA MET A 1 -10.57 29.10 23.26
C MET A 1 -9.65 28.94 22.04
N SER A 2 -8.85 27.87 21.98
CA SER A 2 -7.91 27.59 20.87
C SER A 2 -7.70 26.08 20.62
N GLN A 3 -8.61 25.23 21.13
CA GLN A 3 -8.49 23.77 21.04
C GLN A 3 -8.89 23.12 19.70
N PRO A 4 -9.74 23.67 18.81
CA PRO A 4 -10.23 22.89 17.67
C PRO A 4 -9.20 22.73 16.54
N THR A 5 -8.24 23.65 16.39
CA THR A 5 -7.24 23.60 15.32
C THR A 5 -6.18 22.53 15.55
N LYS A 6 -5.64 22.39 16.76
CA LYS A 6 -4.63 21.36 17.07
C LYS A 6 -5.16 19.94 16.84
N ALA A 7 -6.39 19.67 17.29
CA ALA A 7 -6.99 18.34 17.15
C ALA A 7 -7.25 17.91 15.70
N VAL A 8 -7.39 18.85 14.76
CA VAL A 8 -7.56 18.54 13.32
C VAL A 8 -6.20 18.28 12.67
N GLU A 9 -5.18 19.05 13.05
CA GLU A 9 -3.80 18.90 12.58
C GLU A 9 -3.22 17.54 13.00
N ASP A 10 -3.41 17.18 14.28
CA ASP A 10 -2.99 15.89 14.85
C ASP A 10 -3.64 14.72 14.09
N VAL A 11 -4.96 14.77 13.86
CA VAL A 11 -5.68 13.71 13.15
C VAL A 11 -5.18 13.56 11.71
N SER A 12 -4.92 14.67 11.00
CA SER A 12 -4.41 14.63 9.62
C SER A 12 -3.03 13.97 9.54
N ALA A 13 -2.13 14.30 10.47
CA ALA A 13 -0.78 13.74 10.53
C ALA A 13 -0.81 12.23 10.79
N TYR A 14 -1.68 11.74 11.69
CA TYR A 14 -1.83 10.30 11.92
C TYR A 14 -2.36 9.56 10.69
N THR A 15 -3.29 10.14 9.93
CA THR A 15 -3.79 9.56 8.68
C THR A 15 -2.73 9.51 7.58
N GLU A 16 -1.91 10.56 7.44
CA GLU A 16 -0.81 10.61 6.47
C GLU A 16 0.29 9.60 6.81
N ILE A 17 0.66 9.51 8.08
CA ILE A 17 1.64 8.52 8.58
C ILE A 17 1.11 7.09 8.37
N GLY A 18 -0.18 6.85 8.66
CA GLY A 18 -0.81 5.54 8.45
C GLY A 18 -0.84 5.12 6.97
N PHE A 19 -1.22 6.04 6.08
CA PHE A 19 -1.19 5.79 4.63
C PHE A 19 0.23 5.52 4.13
N SER A 20 1.19 6.35 4.57
CA SER A 20 2.61 6.22 4.23
C SER A 20 3.19 4.88 4.68
N ALA A 21 2.89 4.45 5.91
CA ALA A 21 3.30 3.15 6.44
C ALA A 21 2.70 1.98 5.64
N CYS A 22 1.42 2.04 5.27
CA CYS A 22 0.79 1.02 4.43
C CYS A 22 1.42 0.96 3.03
N CYS A 23 1.71 2.10 2.40
CA CYS A 23 2.42 2.17 1.14
C CYS A 23 3.83 1.56 1.26
N PHE A 24 4.55 1.87 2.33
CA PHE A 24 5.87 1.31 2.59
C PHE A 24 5.85 -0.22 2.72
N VAL A 25 4.90 -0.76 3.51
CA VAL A 25 4.71 -2.22 3.64
C VAL A 25 4.36 -2.87 2.30
N GLY A 26 3.49 -2.23 1.51
CA GLY A 26 3.15 -2.70 0.16
C GLY A 26 4.37 -2.75 -0.76
N LEU A 27 5.20 -1.71 -0.77
CA LEU A 27 6.45 -1.68 -1.55
C LEU A 27 7.46 -2.73 -1.08
N MET A 28 7.60 -2.92 0.24
CA MET A 28 8.47 -3.96 0.80
C MET A 28 8.05 -5.36 0.35
N LEU A 29 6.74 -5.65 0.33
CA LEU A 29 6.22 -6.93 -0.18
C LEU A 29 6.57 -7.14 -1.66
N VAL A 30 6.41 -6.11 -2.50
CA VAL A 30 6.77 -6.17 -3.92
C VAL A 30 8.27 -6.43 -4.10
N LEU A 31 9.11 -5.74 -3.33
CA LEU A 31 10.56 -5.93 -3.37
C LEU A 31 10.96 -7.35 -2.94
N LEU A 32 10.39 -7.87 -1.85
CA LEU A 32 10.63 -9.24 -1.40
C LEU A 32 10.20 -10.26 -2.46
N HIS A 33 9.06 -10.03 -3.11
CA HIS A 33 8.57 -10.89 -4.19
C HIS A 33 9.51 -10.86 -5.41
N TYR A 34 10.02 -9.68 -5.77
CA TYR A 34 11.01 -9.55 -6.83
C TYR A 34 12.33 -10.26 -6.49
N VAL A 35 12.83 -10.10 -5.27
CA VAL A 35 14.05 -10.80 -4.80
C VAL A 35 13.83 -12.31 -4.83
N TYR A 36 12.65 -12.80 -4.46
CA TYR A 36 12.30 -14.20 -4.56
C TYR A 36 12.36 -14.71 -6.01
N ILE A 37 11.80 -13.97 -6.97
CA ILE A 37 11.86 -14.32 -8.40
C ILE A 37 13.32 -14.37 -8.87
N MET A 38 14.12 -13.34 -8.56
CA MET A 38 15.53 -13.31 -8.94
C MET A 38 16.31 -14.47 -8.33
N ARG A 39 16.02 -14.83 -7.07
CA ARG A 39 16.61 -16.00 -6.42
C ARG A 39 16.24 -17.30 -7.14
N GLN A 40 14.99 -17.46 -7.60
CA GLN A 40 14.57 -18.63 -8.37
C GLN A 40 15.27 -18.72 -9.72
N ILE A 41 15.42 -17.59 -10.41
CA ILE A 41 16.13 -17.52 -11.70
C ILE A 41 17.62 -17.88 -11.52
N ILE A 42 18.26 -17.37 -10.47
CA ILE A 42 19.68 -17.67 -10.18
C ILE A 42 19.87 -19.13 -9.75
N ALA A 43 18.97 -19.66 -8.92
CA ALA A 43 19.06 -21.03 -8.43
C ALA A 43 18.80 -22.08 -9.53
N ASN A 44 17.99 -21.74 -10.54
CA ASN A 44 17.62 -22.62 -11.64
C ASN A 44 17.91 -21.96 -13.00
N PRO A 45 19.16 -21.96 -13.46
CA PRO A 45 19.55 -21.30 -14.72
C PRO A 45 18.95 -21.94 -15.98
N ALA A 46 18.35 -23.13 -15.87
CA ALA A 46 17.65 -23.83 -16.95
C ALA A 46 16.14 -23.58 -16.97
N ILE A 47 15.64 -22.60 -16.20
CA ILE A 47 14.23 -22.23 -16.20
C ILE A 47 13.76 -21.87 -17.62
N GLU A 48 12.66 -22.49 -18.04
CA GLU A 48 12.03 -22.17 -19.31
C GLU A 48 11.51 -20.73 -19.31
N ARG A 49 11.63 -20.04 -20.45
CA ARG A 49 11.17 -18.64 -20.57
C ARG A 49 9.70 -18.48 -20.18
N THR A 50 8.87 -19.49 -20.42
CA THR A 50 7.46 -19.53 -20.02
C THR A 50 7.27 -19.37 -18.52
N GLU A 51 8.07 -20.05 -17.69
CA GLU A 51 8.01 -19.91 -16.23
C GLU A 51 8.47 -18.53 -15.77
N VAL A 52 9.47 -17.94 -16.42
CA VAL A 52 9.89 -16.55 -16.14
C VAL A 52 8.75 -15.58 -16.39
N TYR A 53 8.05 -15.71 -17.53
CA TYR A 53 6.88 -14.88 -17.83
C TYR A 53 5.77 -15.08 -16.81
N PHE A 54 5.55 -16.30 -16.33
CA PHE A 54 4.59 -16.58 -15.27
C PHE A 54 4.98 -15.91 -13.93
N LEU A 55 6.24 -16.02 -13.53
CA LEU A 55 6.77 -15.41 -12.30
C LEU A 55 6.64 -13.88 -12.33
N PHE A 56 7.02 -13.25 -13.45
CA PHE A 56 6.84 -11.81 -13.64
C PHE A 56 5.37 -11.41 -13.76
N GLY A 57 4.54 -12.23 -14.39
CA GLY A 57 3.08 -12.02 -14.41
C GLY A 57 2.49 -12.00 -13.00
N TRP A 58 2.95 -12.91 -12.14
CA TRP A 58 2.54 -12.98 -10.73
C TRP A 58 2.99 -11.76 -9.93
N LEU A 59 4.18 -11.22 -10.24
CA LEU A 59 4.65 -9.96 -9.67
C LEU A 59 3.72 -8.80 -10.03
N VAL A 60 3.34 -8.67 -11.31
CA VAL A 60 2.41 -7.62 -11.76
C VAL A 60 1.05 -7.76 -11.08
N ILE A 61 0.51 -8.99 -10.98
CA ILE A 61 -0.74 -9.25 -10.27
C ILE A 61 -0.62 -8.84 -8.80
N THR A 62 0.50 -9.14 -8.14
CA THR A 62 0.76 -8.76 -6.75
C THR A 62 0.77 -7.24 -6.57
N VAL A 63 1.44 -6.51 -7.46
CA VAL A 63 1.44 -5.03 -7.45
C VAL A 63 0.02 -4.48 -7.62
N LEU A 64 -0.74 -5.00 -8.60
CA LEU A 64 -2.13 -4.57 -8.82
C LEU A 64 -3.00 -4.85 -7.60
N LEU A 65 -2.84 -6.01 -6.96
CA LEU A 65 -3.59 -6.38 -5.77
C LEU A 65 -3.28 -5.46 -4.58
N VAL A 66 -2.01 -5.10 -4.38
CA VAL A 66 -1.58 -4.12 -3.37
C VAL A 66 -2.19 -2.74 -3.64
N LEU A 67 -2.17 -2.27 -4.89
CA LEU A 67 -2.79 -1.00 -5.27
C LEU A 67 -4.30 -1.00 -5.05
N ILE A 68 -4.98 -2.10 -5.39
CA ILE A 68 -6.43 -2.25 -5.14
C ILE A 68 -6.72 -2.19 -3.64
N ILE A 69 -5.95 -2.89 -2.79
CA ILE A 69 -6.12 -2.85 -1.34
C ILE A 69 -5.89 -1.42 -0.80
N LEU A 70 -4.84 -0.74 -1.26
CA LEU A 70 -4.57 0.64 -0.88
C LEU A 70 -5.71 1.58 -1.27
N ALA A 71 -6.25 1.46 -2.49
CA ALA A 71 -7.31 2.33 -3.00
C ALA A 71 -8.70 2.00 -2.44
N LYS A 72 -9.04 0.71 -2.25
CA LYS A 72 -10.39 0.27 -1.85
C LYS A 72 -10.55 0.02 -0.36
N VAL A 73 -9.48 -0.25 0.38
CA VAL A 73 -9.54 -0.55 1.82
C VAL A 73 -8.90 0.58 2.59
N VAL A 74 -7.64 0.88 2.32
CA VAL A 74 -6.84 1.83 3.13
C VAL A 74 -7.32 3.27 2.93
N TYR A 75 -7.54 3.69 1.69
CA TYR A 75 -8.02 5.05 1.38
C TYR A 75 -9.38 5.37 2.02
N PRO A 76 -10.47 4.59 1.82
CA PRO A 76 -11.73 4.89 2.48
C PRO A 76 -11.69 4.69 3.99
N PHE A 77 -10.84 3.81 4.53
CA PHE A 77 -10.68 3.65 5.97
C PHE A 77 -10.04 4.88 6.62
N LEU A 78 -8.97 5.42 6.02
CA LEU A 78 -8.27 6.60 6.54
C LEU A 78 -9.03 7.91 6.29
N TYR A 79 -9.73 8.05 5.16
CA TYR A 79 -10.34 9.32 4.76
C TYR A 79 -11.86 9.43 5.00
N ARG A 80 -12.61 8.35 5.31
CA ARG A 80 -14.05 8.46 5.65
C ARG A 80 -14.31 9.25 6.93
N ASP A 81 -13.43 9.19 7.92
CA ASP A 81 -13.69 9.85 9.21
C ASP A 81 -13.46 11.36 9.17
N THR A 82 -12.64 11.86 8.24
CA THR A 82 -12.38 13.31 8.08
C THR A 82 -13.60 14.04 7.52
N THR A 83 -14.41 13.39 6.68
CA THR A 83 -15.64 13.97 6.11
C THR A 83 -16.79 14.02 7.13
N SER A 84 -16.81 13.12 8.10
CA SER A 84 -17.82 13.07 9.17
C SER A 84 -17.69 14.21 10.18
N LYS A 85 -16.46 14.60 10.55
CA LYS A 85 -16.22 15.63 11.57
C LYS A 85 -16.50 17.07 11.10
N THR A 86 -16.43 17.34 9.79
CA THR A 86 -16.76 18.67 9.24
C THR A 86 -18.26 18.96 9.32
N LYS A 87 -19.12 17.93 9.28
CA LYS A 87 -20.58 18.11 9.27
C LYS A 87 -21.21 18.29 10.66
N LYS A 88 -20.46 18.11 11.75
CA LYS A 88 -20.97 18.24 13.13
C LYS A 88 -20.74 19.62 13.75
N ASN A 89 -19.99 20.50 13.06
CA ASN A 89 -19.65 21.85 13.52
C ASN A 89 -20.24 22.97 12.64
N GLN A 90 -21.18 22.63 11.75
CA GLN A 90 -21.96 23.59 10.96
C GLN A 90 -23.41 23.54 11.42
#